data_AF-A0AAW9B686-F1
#
_entry.id   AF-A0AAW9B686-F1
#
_cell.length_a   1.000
_cell.length_b   1.000
_cell.length_c   1.000
_cell.angle_alpha   90.00
_cell.angle_beta   90.00
_cell.angle_gamma   90.00
#
_symmetry.space_group_name_H-M   'P 1'
#
loop_
_entity.id
_entity.type
_entity.pdbx_description
1 polymer ?
#
loop_
_entity_poly.entity_id
_entity_poly.type
_entity_poly.pdbx_seq_one_letter_code
_entity_poly.pdbx_strand_id
1 'polypeptide(L)'
;EDTFQALKKVVLSDSFWPSETFYRAKIQEQRERHARYHDTTDNLEPDIKSTPGGLRDIHTLSWVARRHFGATSLLEMSRYGFLTDAEYRELVECQDFLWRVRFALHIELRRYDNRLTFAHQAQVAENLGYVGEGNRGVEMMMKEFYRTLRRVAELNKMLLKLFDQAIINGGATENAEILDADFQRRGSLIEARKPALFQARPETILDMFLHIANDSTIEGVSPPTLRQLRTARRRLNKFLHTIPAAREKFLALCRHPNALHKAFSLMHRLGVMAAYLPQWSQIVGQMQFDLFHAYTVDE
;
A
#
# COMPACT_ATOMS: atom_id res chain seq x y z
N GLU A 1 24.54 18.89 26.14
CA GLU A 1 23.81 19.61 25.08
C GLU A 1 24.67 19.82 23.84
N ASP A 2 25.89 20.36 23.97
CA ASP A 2 26.79 20.65 22.83
C ASP A 2 27.12 19.44 21.95
N THR A 3 27.37 18.26 22.51
CA THR A 3 27.64 17.03 21.73
C THR A 3 26.46 16.60 20.88
N PHE A 4 25.23 16.73 21.39
CA PHE A 4 24.02 16.35 20.65
C PHE A 4 23.76 17.31 19.48
N GLN A 5 23.94 18.62 19.71
CA GLN A 5 23.81 19.61 18.65
C GLN A 5 24.92 19.48 17.59
N ALA A 6 26.15 19.19 18.01
CA ALA A 6 27.26 18.89 17.09
C ALA A 6 26.95 17.65 16.23
N LEU A 7 26.43 16.58 16.83
CA LEU A 7 25.98 15.38 16.10
C LEU A 7 24.88 15.73 15.09
N LYS A 8 23.86 16.49 15.49
CA LYS A 8 22.78 16.92 14.59
C LYS A 8 23.33 17.74 13.42
N LYS A 9 24.26 18.67 13.67
CA LYS A 9 24.88 19.49 12.62
C LYS A 9 25.61 18.64 11.58
N VAL A 10 26.35 17.61 12.03
CA VAL A 10 27.06 16.69 11.14
C VAL A 10 26.07 15.82 10.35
N VAL A 11 25.12 15.18 11.03
CA VAL A 11 24.17 14.23 10.41
C VAL A 11 23.18 14.91 9.47
N LEU A 12 22.83 16.18 9.73
CA LEU A 12 21.92 16.96 8.88
C LEU A 12 22.66 17.71 7.77
N SER A 13 24.00 17.77 7.78
CA SER A 13 24.77 18.46 6.75
C SER A 13 24.48 17.93 5.35
N ASP A 14 24.50 18.82 4.36
CA ASP A 14 24.27 18.44 2.95
C ASP A 14 25.37 17.54 2.39
N SER A 15 26.57 17.59 2.98
CA SER A 15 27.69 16.70 2.65
C SER A 15 27.50 15.26 3.14
N PHE A 16 26.77 15.04 4.23
CA PHE A 16 26.59 13.71 4.80
C PHE A 16 25.37 13.02 4.17
N TRP A 17 25.58 12.20 3.14
CA TRP A 17 24.50 11.51 2.42
C TRP A 17 23.46 12.48 1.85
N PRO A 18 23.75 13.15 0.72
CA PRO A 18 22.82 14.08 0.07
C PRO A 18 21.44 13.46 -0.15
N SER A 19 20.41 14.31 -0.12
CA SER A 19 19.03 13.82 0.01
C SER A 19 18.56 12.94 -1.16
N GLU A 20 18.91 13.31 -2.39
CA GLU A 20 18.66 12.47 -3.58
C GLU A 20 19.39 11.13 -3.50
N THR A 21 20.68 11.14 -3.14
CA THR A 21 21.49 9.93 -2.98
C THR A 21 20.89 9.01 -1.92
N PHE A 22 20.47 9.56 -0.79
CA PHE A 22 19.82 8.81 0.28
C PHE A 22 18.51 8.17 -0.17
N TYR A 23 17.66 8.96 -0.82
CA TYR A 23 16.38 8.50 -1.30
C TYR A 23 16.56 7.33 -2.28
N ARG A 24 17.41 7.48 -3.31
CA ARG A 24 17.69 6.42 -4.29
C ARG A 24 18.22 5.15 -3.62
N ALA A 25 19.14 5.29 -2.66
CA ALA A 25 19.67 4.16 -1.90
C ALA A 25 18.57 3.44 -1.09
N LYS A 26 17.64 4.17 -0.46
CA LYS A 26 16.53 3.60 0.31
C LYS A 26 15.48 2.92 -0.56
N ILE A 27 15.19 3.46 -1.74
CA ILE A 27 14.34 2.80 -2.73
C ILE A 27 14.98 1.48 -3.19
N GLN A 28 16.28 1.48 -3.45
CA GLN A 28 17.00 0.27 -3.85
C GLN A 28 17.02 -0.78 -2.73
N GLU A 29 17.31 -0.40 -1.48
CA GLU A 29 17.23 -1.30 -0.31
C GLU A 29 15.83 -1.92 -0.18
N GLN A 30 14.77 -1.14 -0.40
CA GLN A 30 13.40 -1.66 -0.36
C GLN A 30 13.14 -2.66 -1.48
N ARG A 31 13.54 -2.36 -2.72
CA ARG A 31 13.37 -3.28 -3.87
C ARG A 31 14.06 -4.61 -3.63
N GLU A 32 15.33 -4.58 -3.21
CA GLU A 32 16.10 -5.79 -2.91
C GLU A 32 15.52 -6.59 -1.75
N ARG A 33 14.91 -5.92 -0.77
CA ARG A 33 14.22 -6.60 0.32
C ARG A 33 12.92 -7.24 -0.18
N HIS A 34 12.07 -6.51 -0.91
CA HIS A 34 10.80 -7.04 -1.41
C HIS A 34 11.02 -8.24 -2.35
N ALA A 35 12.05 -8.19 -3.20
CA ALA A 35 12.42 -9.29 -4.09
C ALA A 35 12.78 -10.60 -3.35
N ARG A 36 13.37 -10.52 -2.14
CA ARG A 36 13.65 -11.70 -1.29
C ARG A 36 12.38 -12.40 -0.81
N TYR A 37 11.24 -11.71 -0.84
CA TYR A 37 9.92 -12.22 -0.47
C TYR A 37 8.98 -12.28 -1.68
N HIS A 38 9.52 -12.39 -2.90
CA HIS A 38 8.76 -12.48 -4.16
C HIS A 38 7.79 -11.32 -4.40
N ASP A 39 8.06 -10.15 -3.82
CA ASP A 39 7.26 -8.92 -3.97
C ASP A 39 5.77 -9.06 -3.58
N THR A 40 5.40 -10.12 -2.85
CA THR A 40 4.02 -10.42 -2.46
C THR A 40 3.76 -10.15 -0.98
N THR A 41 2.52 -9.74 -0.67
CA THR A 41 2.04 -9.62 0.71
C THR A 41 1.49 -10.92 1.26
N ASP A 42 1.29 -11.93 0.42
CA ASP A 42 0.29 -12.96 0.64
C ASP A 42 0.88 -14.32 1.06
N ASN A 43 2.19 -14.37 1.34
CA ASN A 43 2.89 -15.56 1.81
C ASN A 43 2.33 -16.03 3.17
N LEU A 44 1.98 -17.32 3.28
CA LEU A 44 1.39 -17.92 4.48
C LEU A 44 2.27 -17.93 5.73
N GLU A 45 3.59 -17.80 5.61
CA GLU A 45 4.51 -17.64 6.74
C GLU A 45 5.32 -16.34 6.63
N PRO A 46 4.66 -15.17 6.75
CA PRO A 46 5.23 -13.88 6.38
C PRO A 46 6.22 -13.36 7.43
N ASP A 47 7.17 -12.50 7.01
CA ASP A 47 8.02 -11.74 7.93
C ASP A 47 7.34 -10.40 8.25
N ILE A 48 6.97 -10.21 9.52
CA ILE A 48 6.22 -9.02 10.01
C ILE A 48 6.99 -7.71 9.74
N LYS A 49 8.32 -7.78 9.67
CA LYS A 49 9.19 -6.62 9.50
C LYS A 49 9.53 -6.36 8.03
N SER A 50 9.79 -7.40 7.25
CA SER A 50 10.53 -7.31 6.00
C SER A 50 9.71 -7.59 4.74
N THR A 51 8.57 -8.28 4.86
CA THR A 51 7.60 -8.45 3.76
C THR A 51 7.12 -7.07 3.26
N PRO A 52 6.73 -6.91 1.98
CA PRO A 52 6.00 -5.73 1.51
C PRO A 52 4.86 -5.32 2.45
N GLY A 53 4.73 -4.03 2.75
CA GLY A 53 3.76 -3.54 3.73
C GLY A 53 4.11 -3.81 5.20
N GLY A 54 5.24 -4.47 5.49
CA GLY A 54 5.70 -4.71 6.86
C GLY A 54 6.28 -3.47 7.52
N LEU A 55 6.73 -3.60 8.77
CA LEU A 55 7.24 -2.47 9.57
C LEU A 55 8.38 -1.71 8.90
N ARG A 56 9.21 -2.37 8.09
CA ARG A 56 10.32 -1.71 7.39
C ARG A 56 9.84 -0.70 6.34
N ASP A 57 8.70 -0.93 5.69
CA ASP A 57 8.13 0.05 4.74
C ASP A 57 7.80 1.37 5.47
N ILE A 58 7.19 1.27 6.66
CA ILE A 58 6.88 2.44 7.51
C ILE A 58 8.17 3.16 7.98
N HIS A 59 9.21 2.40 8.31
CA HIS A 59 10.52 2.97 8.65
C HIS A 59 11.17 3.68 7.46
N THR A 60 11.12 3.09 6.27
CA THR A 60 11.65 3.71 5.04
C THR A 60 11.00 5.07 4.80
N LEU A 61 9.68 5.17 4.92
CA LEU A 61 8.95 6.43 4.82
C LEU A 61 9.46 7.46 5.85
N SER A 62 9.54 7.04 7.12
CA SER A 62 10.01 7.91 8.21
C SER A 62 11.45 8.38 7.98
N TRP A 63 12.33 7.50 7.51
CA TRP A 63 13.74 7.84 7.27
C TRP A 63 13.90 8.80 6.11
N VAL A 64 13.25 8.55 4.97
CA VAL A 64 13.26 9.47 3.82
C VAL A 64 12.70 10.82 4.22
N ALA A 65 11.57 10.83 4.93
CA ALA A 65 10.94 12.07 5.37
C ALA A 65 11.82 12.88 6.31
N ARG A 66 12.49 12.20 7.25
CA ARG A 66 13.43 12.83 8.18
C ARG A 66 14.64 13.41 7.47
N ARG A 67 15.21 12.70 6.50
CA ARG A 67 16.41 13.17 5.80
C ARG A 67 16.11 14.36 4.90
N HIS A 68 15.01 14.32 4.15
CA HIS A 68 14.72 15.36 3.16
C HIS A 68 13.93 16.55 3.72
N PHE A 69 12.96 16.31 4.60
CA PHE A 69 12.05 17.35 5.08
C PHE A 69 12.23 17.68 6.57
N GLY A 70 13.18 17.01 7.26
CA GLY A 70 13.37 17.19 8.69
C GLY A 70 12.23 16.62 9.56
N ALA A 71 11.24 15.94 8.96
CA ALA A 71 10.13 15.32 9.67
C ALA A 71 10.62 14.17 10.55
N THR A 72 10.57 14.34 11.86
CA THR A 72 11.01 13.36 12.87
C THR A 72 9.93 12.36 13.27
N SER A 73 8.68 12.56 12.83
CA SER A 73 7.56 11.67 13.11
C SER A 73 6.57 11.61 11.93
N LEU A 74 5.73 10.56 11.91
CA LEU A 74 4.61 10.47 10.98
C LEU A 74 3.63 11.66 11.10
N LEU A 75 3.49 12.22 12.31
CA LEU A 75 2.65 13.39 12.54
C LEU A 75 3.21 14.64 11.85
N GLU A 76 4.54 14.83 11.92
CA GLU A 76 5.20 15.93 11.21
C GLU A 76 5.09 15.78 9.69
N MET A 77 5.10 14.55 9.15
CA MET A 77 4.83 14.31 7.73
C MET A 77 3.43 14.79 7.29
N SER A 78 2.42 14.73 8.17
CA SER A 78 1.10 15.33 7.93
C SER A 78 1.21 16.86 7.82
N ARG A 79 1.96 17.50 8.72
CA ARG A 79 2.16 18.96 8.73
C ARG A 79 2.88 19.48 7.48
N TYR A 80 3.76 18.68 6.88
CA TYR A 80 4.42 19.01 5.60
C TYR A 80 3.56 18.67 4.36
N GLY A 81 2.33 18.18 4.53
CA GLY A 81 1.38 17.96 3.44
C GLY A 81 1.56 16.64 2.66
N PHE A 82 2.46 15.75 3.10
CA PHE A 82 2.64 14.45 2.46
C PHE A 82 1.53 13.47 2.81
N LEU A 83 1.03 13.54 4.04
CA LEU A 83 -0.07 12.75 4.55
C LEU A 83 -1.25 13.67 4.84
N THR A 84 -2.47 13.19 4.55
CA THR A 84 -3.66 13.74 5.20
C THR A 84 -3.80 13.16 6.61
N ASP A 85 -4.56 13.81 7.49
CA ASP A 85 -4.82 13.30 8.85
C ASP A 85 -5.42 11.88 8.84
N ALA A 86 -6.25 11.56 7.84
CA ALA A 86 -6.83 10.23 7.68
C ALA A 86 -5.79 9.17 7.30
N GLU A 87 -4.84 9.52 6.44
CA GLU A 87 -3.74 8.62 6.04
C GLU A 87 -2.71 8.45 7.17
N TYR A 88 -2.46 9.52 7.94
CA TYR A 88 -1.64 9.46 9.13
C TYR A 88 -2.23 8.50 10.18
N ARG A 89 -3.50 8.69 10.56
CA ARG A 89 -4.18 7.82 11.54
C ARG A 89 -4.18 6.37 11.09
N GLU A 90 -4.44 6.13 9.81
CA GLU A 90 -4.35 4.79 9.24
C GLU A 90 -2.96 4.16 9.37
N LEU A 91 -1.88 4.90 9.08
CA LEU A 91 -0.53 4.34 9.25
C LEU A 91 -0.22 4.03 10.71
N VAL A 92 -0.68 4.85 11.64
CA VAL A 92 -0.55 4.60 13.08
C VAL A 92 -1.31 3.34 13.48
N GLU A 93 -2.58 3.21 13.10
CA GLU A 93 -3.37 1.99 13.34
C GLU A 93 -2.68 0.74 12.78
N CYS A 94 -2.16 0.81 11.55
CA CYS A 94 -1.44 -0.29 10.94
C CYS A 94 -0.14 -0.61 11.68
N GLN A 95 0.63 0.40 12.08
CA GLN A 95 1.86 0.22 12.85
C GLN A 95 1.58 -0.43 14.21
N ASP A 96 0.57 0.06 14.94
CA ASP A 96 0.18 -0.46 16.24
C ASP A 96 -0.26 -1.92 16.15
N PHE A 97 -1.04 -2.27 15.12
CA PHE A 97 -1.42 -3.66 14.86
C PHE A 97 -0.19 -4.54 14.60
N LEU A 98 0.70 -4.14 13.68
CA LEU A 98 1.91 -4.91 13.37
C LEU A 98 2.85 -5.04 14.59
N TRP A 99 2.91 -4.03 15.44
CA TRP A 99 3.63 -4.10 16.72
C TRP A 99 3.00 -5.08 17.69
N ARG A 100 1.67 -5.10 17.83
CA ARG A 100 0.97 -6.07 18.67
C ARG A 100 1.24 -7.51 18.21
N VAL A 101 1.13 -7.77 16.90
CA VAL A 101 1.44 -9.10 16.33
C VAL A 101 2.90 -9.48 16.57
N ARG A 102 3.83 -8.55 16.32
CA ARG A 102 5.26 -8.80 16.56
C ARG A 102 5.56 -9.01 18.04
N PHE A 103 4.92 -8.29 18.95
CA PHE A 103 5.08 -8.45 20.38
C PHE A 103 4.58 -9.82 20.84
N ALA A 104 3.37 -10.22 20.41
CA ALA A 104 2.82 -11.54 20.69
C ALA A 104 3.70 -12.67 20.16
N LEU A 105 4.28 -12.52 18.95
CA LEU A 105 5.27 -13.47 18.43
C LEU A 105 6.51 -13.54 19.33
N HIS A 106 7.04 -12.41 19.78
CA HIS A 106 8.26 -12.35 20.60
C HIS A 106 8.06 -12.84 22.04
N ILE A 107 6.82 -12.94 22.53
CA ILE A 107 6.53 -13.64 23.79
C ILE A 107 6.83 -15.15 23.66
N GLU A 108 6.50 -15.73 22.50
CA GLU A 108 6.66 -17.17 22.24
C GLU A 108 8.08 -17.56 21.83
N LEU A 109 8.80 -16.62 21.20
CA LEU A 109 10.13 -16.88 20.67
C LEU A 109 11.21 -16.84 21.75
N ARG A 110 12.07 -17.86 21.76
CA ARG A 110 13.30 -17.89 22.59
C ARG A 110 14.51 -17.23 21.94
N ARG A 111 14.41 -16.92 20.65
CA ARG A 111 15.46 -16.30 19.82
C ARG A 111 14.85 -15.26 18.91
N TYR A 112 15.66 -14.31 18.46
CA TYR A 112 15.21 -13.30 17.52
C TYR A 112 14.75 -13.92 16.20
N ASP A 113 13.47 -13.77 15.88
CA ASP A 113 12.87 -14.04 14.57
C ASP A 113 11.69 -13.07 14.35
N ASN A 114 11.31 -12.78 13.10
CA ASN A 114 10.09 -12.03 12.80
C ASN A 114 9.16 -12.78 11.85
N ARG A 115 9.50 -14.03 11.50
CA ARG A 115 8.67 -14.88 10.67
C ARG A 115 7.50 -15.45 11.48
N LEU A 116 6.29 -15.22 11.00
CA LEU A 116 5.08 -15.75 11.60
C LEU A 116 4.79 -17.13 11.00
N THR A 117 5.54 -18.15 11.45
CA THR A 117 5.39 -19.53 10.97
C THR A 117 4.09 -20.17 11.45
N PHE A 118 3.64 -21.23 10.77
CA PHE A 118 2.44 -21.98 11.17
C PHE A 118 2.48 -22.43 12.64
N ALA A 119 3.67 -22.81 13.12
CA ALA A 119 3.89 -23.24 14.50
C ALA A 119 3.62 -22.13 15.53
N HIS A 120 3.78 -20.86 15.16
CA HIS A 120 3.59 -19.72 16.04
C HIS A 120 2.21 -19.06 15.87
N GLN A 121 1.62 -19.15 14.68
CA GLN A 121 0.37 -18.47 14.34
C GLN A 121 -0.78 -18.76 15.31
N ALA A 122 -0.96 -20.02 15.74
CA ALA A 122 -2.00 -20.40 16.69
C ALA A 122 -1.87 -19.66 18.03
N GLN A 123 -0.68 -19.69 18.63
CA GLN A 123 -0.44 -19.06 19.93
C GLN A 123 -0.47 -17.53 19.84
N VAL A 124 0.06 -16.96 18.75
CA VAL A 124 -0.01 -15.51 18.51
C VAL A 124 -1.47 -15.05 18.38
N ALA A 125 -2.32 -15.80 17.67
CA ALA A 125 -3.73 -15.49 17.53
C ALA A 125 -4.44 -15.51 18.90
N GLU A 126 -4.18 -16.54 19.72
CA GLU A 126 -4.74 -16.65 21.07
C GLU A 126 -4.30 -15.48 21.98
N ASN A 127 -3.00 -15.17 22.00
CA ASN A 127 -2.45 -14.06 22.80
C ASN A 127 -3.03 -12.69 22.41
N LEU A 128 -3.48 -12.53 21.16
CA LEU A 128 -4.13 -11.32 20.66
C LEU A 128 -5.65 -11.33 20.83
N GLY A 129 -6.23 -12.43 21.34
CA GLY A 129 -7.66 -12.57 21.60
C GLY A 129 -8.50 -13.03 20.41
N TYR A 130 -7.88 -13.55 19.35
CA TYR A 130 -8.62 -14.14 18.23
C TYR A 130 -9.04 -15.57 18.58
N VAL A 131 -10.35 -15.75 18.79
CA VAL A 131 -10.96 -17.04 19.18
C VAL A 131 -11.88 -17.57 18.09
N GLY A 132 -11.94 -18.90 17.95
CA GLY A 132 -12.83 -19.58 17.03
C GLY A 132 -12.60 -21.10 17.04
N GLU A 133 -13.55 -21.85 16.50
CA GLU A 133 -13.42 -23.31 16.36
C GLU A 133 -12.36 -23.68 15.33
N GLY A 134 -11.55 -24.71 15.62
CA GLY A 134 -10.46 -25.15 14.75
C GLY A 134 -9.48 -24.02 14.42
N ASN A 135 -9.21 -23.82 13.13
CA ASN A 135 -8.23 -22.82 12.66
C ASN A 135 -8.81 -21.39 12.55
N ARG A 136 -10.10 -21.19 12.87
CA ARG A 136 -10.79 -19.93 12.61
C ARG A 136 -10.17 -18.73 13.32
N GLY A 137 -9.66 -18.89 14.54
CA GLY A 137 -8.96 -17.82 15.26
C GLY A 137 -7.72 -17.34 14.49
N VAL A 138 -6.93 -18.28 13.96
CA VAL A 138 -5.75 -17.97 13.16
C VAL A 138 -6.13 -17.29 11.85
N GLU A 139 -7.11 -17.84 11.12
CA GLU A 139 -7.56 -17.28 9.84
C GLU A 139 -8.10 -15.85 10.02
N MET A 140 -8.80 -15.57 11.12
CA MET A 140 -9.25 -14.22 11.46
C MET A 140 -8.09 -13.24 11.68
N MET A 141 -7.11 -13.63 12.51
CA MET A 141 -5.92 -12.82 12.76
C MET A 141 -5.13 -12.57 11.48
N MET A 142 -4.85 -13.63 10.71
CA MET A 142 -4.06 -13.56 9.49
C MET A 142 -4.76 -12.74 8.41
N LYS A 143 -6.09 -12.80 8.34
CA LYS A 143 -6.88 -11.95 7.44
C LYS A 143 -6.76 -10.47 7.77
N GLU A 144 -6.80 -10.10 9.05
CA GLU A 144 -6.53 -8.73 9.48
C GLU A 144 -5.08 -8.32 9.20
N PHE A 145 -4.13 -9.25 9.36
CA PHE A 145 -2.73 -9.05 9.06
C PHE A 145 -2.45 -8.74 7.59
N TYR A 146 -2.94 -9.56 6.65
CA TYR A 146 -2.76 -9.29 5.21
C TYR A 146 -3.44 -7.99 4.77
N ARG A 147 -4.64 -7.70 5.29
CA ARG A 147 -5.32 -6.42 5.03
C ARG A 147 -4.51 -5.24 5.54
N THR A 148 -3.84 -5.40 6.68
CA THR A 148 -2.94 -4.37 7.23
C THR A 148 -1.70 -4.19 6.36
N LEU A 149 -1.03 -5.27 5.95
CA LEU A 149 0.12 -5.19 5.02
C LEU A 149 -0.27 -4.48 3.73
N ARG A 150 -1.41 -4.80 3.13
CA ARG A 150 -1.89 -4.15 1.90
C ARG A 150 -2.16 -2.66 2.08
N ARG A 151 -2.75 -2.24 3.21
CA ARG A 151 -2.95 -0.81 3.54
C ARG A 151 -1.61 -0.07 3.61
N VAL A 152 -0.62 -0.65 4.30
CA VAL A 152 0.73 -0.07 4.41
C VAL A 152 1.42 -0.04 3.05
N ALA A 153 1.36 -1.12 2.26
CA ALA A 153 1.99 -1.20 0.95
C ALA A 153 1.41 -0.16 -0.03
N GLU A 154 0.08 0.04 -0.03
CA GLU A 154 -0.58 1.04 -0.86
C GLU A 154 -0.14 2.47 -0.49
N LEU A 155 -0.08 2.80 0.80
CA LEU A 155 0.40 4.09 1.28
C LEU A 155 1.89 4.29 1.03
N ASN A 156 2.72 3.27 1.27
CA ASN A 156 4.14 3.30 1.03
C ASN A 156 4.42 3.63 -0.44
N LYS A 157 3.79 2.90 -1.37
CA LYS A 157 3.94 3.15 -2.81
C LYS A 157 3.52 4.56 -3.20
N MET A 158 2.41 5.06 -2.65
CA MET A 158 1.91 6.41 -2.94
C MET A 158 2.87 7.50 -2.43
N LEU A 159 3.33 7.38 -1.18
CA LEU A 159 4.19 8.37 -0.53
C LEU A 159 5.59 8.38 -1.13
N LEU A 160 6.16 7.22 -1.44
CA LEU A 160 7.45 7.15 -2.12
C LEU A 160 7.38 7.83 -3.50
N LYS A 161 6.28 7.73 -4.24
CA LYS A 161 6.09 8.51 -5.47
C LYS A 161 5.99 10.02 -5.23
N LEU A 162 5.34 10.46 -4.16
CA LEU A 162 5.32 11.89 -3.80
C LEU A 162 6.71 12.39 -3.43
N PHE A 163 7.49 11.57 -2.71
CA PHE A 163 8.89 11.88 -2.43
C PHE A 163 9.71 11.89 -3.71
N ASP A 164 9.54 10.94 -4.62
CA ASP A 164 10.21 10.95 -5.93
C ASP A 164 10.04 12.29 -6.65
N GLN A 165 8.80 12.76 -6.75
CA GLN A 165 8.45 14.02 -7.38
C GLN A 165 9.08 15.22 -6.68
N ALA A 166 9.06 15.25 -5.34
CA ALA A 166 9.62 16.35 -4.57
C ALA A 166 11.16 16.36 -4.56
N ILE A 167 11.79 15.18 -4.50
CA ILE A 167 13.23 15.02 -4.27
C ILE A 167 14.01 14.97 -5.59
N ILE A 168 13.55 14.19 -6.56
CA ILE A 168 14.27 13.92 -7.82
C ILE A 168 13.92 14.96 -8.87
N ASN A 169 12.63 15.24 -9.06
CA ASN A 169 12.18 16.14 -10.11
C ASN A 169 12.14 17.61 -9.64
N GLY A 170 12.48 17.88 -8.38
CA GLY A 170 12.38 19.23 -7.79
C GLY A 170 10.97 19.81 -7.86
N GLY A 171 9.94 18.95 -7.88
CA GLY A 171 8.55 19.33 -8.09
C GLY A 171 8.15 19.59 -9.54
N ALA A 172 9.06 19.42 -10.52
CA ALA A 172 8.72 19.50 -11.94
C ALA A 172 7.71 18.40 -12.30
N THR A 173 6.66 18.79 -13.02
CA THR A 173 5.66 17.87 -13.53
C THR A 173 5.82 17.73 -15.03
N GLU A 174 5.77 16.49 -15.52
CA GLU A 174 5.74 16.24 -16.95
C GLU A 174 4.49 16.85 -17.60
N ASN A 175 4.59 17.15 -18.89
CA ASN A 175 3.47 17.67 -19.67
C ASN A 175 2.30 16.68 -19.64
N ALA A 176 1.09 17.23 -19.47
CA ALA A 176 -0.12 16.42 -19.49
C ALA A 176 -0.58 16.13 -20.91
N GLU A 177 -0.82 14.87 -21.21
CA GLU A 177 -1.55 14.42 -22.39
C GLU A 177 -3.01 14.16 -21.98
N ILE A 178 -3.95 14.86 -22.61
CA ILE A 178 -5.38 14.70 -22.29
C ILE A 178 -5.88 13.42 -22.97
N LEU A 179 -6.40 12.48 -22.17
CA LEU A 179 -7.00 11.25 -22.68
C LEU A 179 -8.48 11.46 -22.99
N ASP A 180 -9.21 12.10 -22.06
CA ASP A 180 -10.61 12.48 -22.23
C ASP A 180 -11.03 13.62 -21.27
N ALA A 181 -12.35 13.81 -21.08
CA ALA A 181 -12.91 14.85 -20.20
C ALA A 181 -12.58 14.67 -18.70
N ASP A 182 -12.19 13.48 -18.27
CA ASP A 182 -12.02 13.07 -16.88
C ASP A 182 -10.59 12.60 -16.55
N PHE A 183 -9.82 12.14 -17.54
CA PHE A 183 -8.47 11.61 -17.39
C PHE A 183 -7.46 12.29 -18.30
N GLN A 184 -6.25 12.39 -17.77
CA GLN A 184 -5.04 12.78 -18.47
C GLN A 184 -3.91 11.86 -18.04
N ARG A 185 -2.78 11.95 -18.74
CA ARG A 185 -1.58 11.19 -18.46
C ARG A 185 -0.39 12.14 -18.30
N ARG A 186 0.50 11.83 -17.37
CA ARG A 186 1.82 12.47 -17.22
C ARG A 186 2.87 11.37 -17.11
N GLY A 187 3.80 11.32 -18.06
CA GLY A 187 4.77 10.22 -18.14
C GLY A 187 4.09 8.87 -18.24
N SER A 188 4.38 7.95 -17.33
CA SER A 188 3.71 6.64 -17.28
C SER A 188 2.51 6.59 -16.32
N LEU A 189 2.02 7.73 -15.82
CA LEU A 189 0.98 7.78 -14.81
C LEU A 189 -0.33 8.38 -15.33
N ILE A 190 -1.44 7.68 -15.09
CA ILE A 190 -2.79 8.22 -15.30
C ILE A 190 -3.20 9.10 -14.12
N GLU A 191 -3.88 10.21 -14.42
CA GLU A 191 -4.32 11.22 -13.49
C GLU A 191 -5.77 11.66 -13.80
N ALA A 192 -6.62 11.72 -12.76
CA ALA A 192 -7.94 12.31 -12.85
C ALA A 192 -7.82 13.84 -12.94
N ARG A 193 -8.53 14.44 -13.89
CA ARG A 193 -8.54 15.88 -14.16
C ARG A 193 -9.35 16.68 -13.16
N LYS A 194 -10.34 16.05 -12.52
CA LYS A 194 -11.30 16.70 -11.61
C LYS A 194 -11.10 16.24 -10.17
N PRO A 195 -11.14 17.16 -9.18
CA PRO A 195 -11.18 16.77 -7.78
C PRO A 195 -12.46 15.98 -7.48
N ALA A 196 -12.39 15.06 -6.53
CA ALA A 196 -13.49 14.17 -6.13
C ALA A 196 -14.26 13.40 -7.25
N LEU A 197 -13.72 13.26 -8.47
CA LEU A 197 -14.28 12.51 -9.61
C LEU A 197 -14.91 11.17 -9.17
N PHE A 198 -14.12 10.31 -8.51
CA PHE A 198 -14.59 8.98 -8.08
C PHE A 198 -15.63 9.01 -6.96
N GLN A 199 -15.74 10.11 -6.21
CA GLN A 199 -16.80 10.25 -5.20
C GLN A 199 -18.12 10.67 -5.87
N ALA A 200 -18.04 11.59 -6.83
CA ALA A 200 -19.20 12.08 -7.56
C ALA A 200 -19.76 11.04 -8.55
N ARG A 201 -18.86 10.31 -9.23
CA ARG A 201 -19.17 9.30 -10.24
C ARG A 201 -18.32 8.05 -10.05
N PRO A 202 -18.68 7.14 -9.11
CA PRO A 202 -17.86 5.99 -8.78
C PRO A 202 -17.58 5.02 -9.94
N GLU A 203 -18.47 4.95 -10.93
CA GLU A 203 -18.28 4.15 -12.14
C GLU A 203 -17.07 4.60 -12.97
N THR A 204 -16.60 5.84 -12.81
CA THR A 204 -15.40 6.34 -13.51
C THR A 204 -14.11 5.72 -13.00
N ILE A 205 -14.14 5.03 -11.85
CA ILE A 205 -13.03 4.18 -11.42
C ILE A 205 -12.72 3.15 -12.52
N LEU A 206 -13.74 2.58 -13.17
CA LEU A 206 -13.53 1.59 -14.22
C LEU A 206 -13.08 2.20 -15.55
N ASP A 207 -13.46 3.45 -15.84
CA ASP A 207 -12.92 4.18 -17.01
C ASP A 207 -11.39 4.33 -16.90
N MET A 208 -10.87 4.63 -15.70
CA MET A 208 -9.43 4.70 -15.45
C MET A 208 -8.73 3.37 -15.80
N PHE A 209 -9.34 2.22 -15.45
CA PHE A 209 -8.76 0.91 -15.77
C PHE A 209 -8.92 0.52 -17.24
N LEU A 210 -9.97 0.99 -17.92
CA LEU A 210 -10.09 0.86 -19.37
C LEU A 210 -8.97 1.63 -20.08
N HIS A 211 -8.66 2.86 -19.65
CA HIS A 211 -7.49 3.60 -20.16
C HIS A 211 -6.18 2.85 -19.94
N ILE A 212 -5.98 2.30 -18.74
CA ILE A 212 -4.79 1.47 -18.43
C ILE A 212 -4.73 0.20 -19.31
N ALA A 213 -5.86 -0.39 -19.65
CA ALA A 213 -5.91 -1.58 -20.50
C ALA A 213 -5.64 -1.25 -21.97
N ASN A 214 -6.10 -0.08 -22.44
CA ASN A 214 -5.95 0.40 -23.80
C ASN A 214 -4.54 0.93 -24.09
N ASP A 215 -3.85 1.50 -23.09
CA ASP A 215 -2.52 2.08 -23.24
C ASP A 215 -1.48 1.38 -22.35
N SER A 216 -0.64 0.55 -22.98
CA SER A 216 0.41 -0.21 -22.30
C SER A 216 1.46 0.67 -21.62
N THR A 217 1.61 1.92 -22.06
CA THR A 217 2.58 2.87 -21.53
C THR A 217 2.11 3.57 -20.25
N ILE A 218 0.83 3.40 -19.86
CA ILE A 218 0.32 3.79 -18.53
C ILE A 218 0.66 2.69 -17.52
N GLU A 219 1.73 2.87 -16.75
CA GLU A 219 2.26 1.91 -15.76
C GLU A 219 1.60 1.98 -14.38
N GLY A 220 0.90 3.07 -14.08
CA GLY A 220 0.14 3.14 -12.85
C GLY A 220 -0.61 4.44 -12.68
N VAL A 221 -1.06 4.67 -11.44
CA VAL A 221 -1.89 5.80 -11.07
C VAL A 221 -1.02 6.87 -10.38
N SER A 222 -1.30 8.14 -10.66
CA SER A 222 -0.66 9.28 -9.99
C SER A 222 -1.04 9.33 -8.49
N PRO A 223 -0.17 9.84 -7.60
CA PRO A 223 -0.49 9.91 -6.18
C PRO A 223 -1.79 10.68 -5.84
N PRO A 224 -2.09 11.85 -6.45
CA PRO A 224 -3.35 12.55 -6.19
C PRO A 224 -4.59 11.72 -6.57
N THR A 225 -4.52 11.01 -7.69
CA THR A 225 -5.62 10.15 -8.17
C THR A 225 -5.76 8.89 -7.32
N LEU A 226 -4.65 8.33 -6.85
CA LEU A 226 -4.66 7.22 -5.90
C LEU A 226 -5.28 7.62 -4.55
N ARG A 227 -4.94 8.80 -4.02
CA ARG A 227 -5.58 9.36 -2.81
C ARG A 227 -7.09 9.57 -3.01
N GLN A 228 -7.49 10.07 -4.17
CA GLN A 228 -8.90 10.22 -4.53
C GLN A 228 -9.61 8.85 -4.58
N LEU A 229 -8.99 7.84 -5.21
CA LEU A 229 -9.51 6.47 -5.29
C LEU A 229 -9.69 5.87 -3.89
N ARG A 230 -8.66 5.96 -3.04
CA ARG A 230 -8.72 5.49 -1.64
C ARG A 230 -9.88 6.12 -0.88
N THR A 231 -10.02 7.44 -1.00
CA THR A 231 -11.10 8.18 -0.33
C THR A 231 -12.47 7.78 -0.86
N ALA A 232 -12.62 7.64 -2.18
CA ALA A 232 -13.87 7.20 -2.79
C ALA A 232 -14.25 5.79 -2.35
N ARG A 233 -13.31 4.84 -2.36
CA ARG A 233 -13.55 3.45 -1.92
C ARG A 233 -14.06 3.37 -0.48
N ARG A 234 -13.52 4.22 0.43
CA ARG A 234 -13.98 4.29 1.84
C ARG A 234 -15.38 4.89 2.01
N ARG A 235 -15.81 5.73 1.07
CA ARG A 235 -17.10 6.43 1.10
C ARG A 235 -18.18 5.73 0.30
N LEU A 236 -17.85 4.64 -0.41
CA LEU A 236 -18.83 3.84 -1.14
C LEU A 236 -19.85 3.25 -0.15
N ASN A 237 -21.12 3.62 -0.33
CA ASN A 237 -22.25 3.08 0.44
C ASN A 237 -22.84 1.79 -0.19
N LYS A 238 -22.41 1.46 -1.41
CA LYS A 238 -22.81 0.25 -2.15
C LYS A 238 -21.65 -0.22 -3.03
N PHE A 239 -21.61 -1.51 -3.31
CA PHE A 239 -20.63 -2.11 -4.20
C PHE A 239 -20.81 -1.61 -5.64
N LEU A 240 -19.71 -1.44 -6.39
CA LEU A 240 -19.77 -0.86 -7.74
C LEU A 240 -20.62 -1.69 -8.70
N HIS A 241 -20.65 -3.03 -8.58
CA HIS A 241 -21.48 -3.88 -9.45
C HIS A 241 -22.99 -3.55 -9.36
N THR A 242 -23.45 -2.85 -8.31
CA THR A 242 -24.85 -2.41 -8.19
C THR A 242 -25.19 -1.25 -9.13
N ILE A 243 -24.19 -0.50 -9.62
CA ILE A 243 -24.33 0.62 -10.54
C ILE A 243 -24.39 0.10 -11.99
N PRO A 244 -25.47 0.35 -12.76
CA PRO A 244 -25.60 -0.14 -14.14
C PRO A 244 -24.41 0.22 -15.04
N ALA A 245 -24.02 1.50 -15.05
CA ALA A 245 -22.88 1.98 -15.83
C ALA A 245 -21.55 1.31 -15.44
N ALA A 246 -21.37 0.96 -14.15
CA ALA A 246 -20.17 0.23 -13.73
C ALA A 246 -20.18 -1.22 -14.23
N ARG A 247 -21.34 -1.89 -14.31
CA ARG A 247 -21.42 -3.24 -14.88
C ARG A 247 -21.04 -3.26 -16.35
N GLU A 248 -21.54 -2.29 -17.12
CA GLU A 248 -21.20 -2.16 -18.55
C GLU A 248 -19.69 -1.99 -18.76
N LYS A 249 -19.07 -1.10 -17.99
CA LYS A 249 -17.62 -0.84 -18.04
C LYS A 249 -16.81 -2.05 -17.59
N PHE A 250 -17.26 -2.76 -16.54
CA PHE A 250 -16.59 -3.98 -16.09
C PHE A 250 -16.66 -5.08 -17.16
N LEU A 251 -17.81 -5.27 -17.82
CA LEU A 251 -17.93 -6.21 -18.93
C LEU A 251 -17.06 -5.82 -20.13
N ALA A 252 -16.97 -4.53 -20.44
CA ALA A 252 -16.04 -4.03 -21.45
C ALA A 252 -14.59 -4.37 -21.09
N LEU A 253 -14.21 -4.20 -19.81
CA LEU A 253 -12.88 -4.55 -19.32
C LEU A 253 -12.64 -6.06 -19.40
N CYS A 254 -13.59 -6.91 -18.98
CA CYS A 254 -13.46 -8.37 -19.10
C CYS A 254 -13.26 -8.85 -20.55
N ARG A 255 -13.83 -8.14 -21.53
CA ARG A 255 -13.70 -8.47 -22.96
C ARG A 255 -12.41 -7.91 -23.57
N HIS A 256 -11.70 -7.04 -22.87
CA HIS A 256 -10.51 -6.40 -23.39
C HIS A 256 -9.31 -7.35 -23.37
N PRO A 257 -8.58 -7.54 -24.48
CA PRO A 257 -7.52 -8.56 -24.60
C PRO A 257 -6.39 -8.39 -23.58
N ASN A 258 -6.08 -7.14 -23.20
CA ASN A 258 -5.00 -6.82 -22.25
C ASN A 258 -5.47 -6.69 -20.79
N ALA A 259 -6.73 -6.95 -20.47
CA ALA A 259 -7.27 -6.65 -19.15
C ALA A 259 -6.57 -7.45 -18.03
N LEU A 260 -6.34 -8.74 -18.26
CA LEU A 260 -5.72 -9.64 -17.28
C LEU A 260 -4.24 -9.31 -17.03
N HIS A 261 -3.55 -8.75 -18.03
CA HIS A 261 -2.11 -8.49 -17.92
C HIS A 261 -1.78 -7.35 -16.94
N LYS A 262 -2.64 -6.32 -16.84
CA LYS A 262 -2.30 -5.11 -16.07
C LYS A 262 -3.46 -4.54 -15.28
N ALA A 263 -4.62 -4.38 -15.93
CA ALA A 263 -5.76 -3.70 -15.33
C ALA A 263 -6.29 -4.48 -14.11
N PHE A 264 -6.57 -5.79 -14.24
CA PHE A 264 -7.06 -6.60 -13.13
C PHE A 264 -6.07 -6.71 -11.97
N SER A 265 -4.78 -6.93 -12.25
CA SER A 265 -3.75 -6.98 -11.20
C SER A 265 -3.61 -5.63 -10.49
N LEU A 266 -3.77 -4.49 -11.17
CA LEU A 266 -3.82 -3.18 -10.53
C LEU A 266 -5.14 -2.97 -9.76
N MET A 267 -6.28 -3.38 -10.30
CA MET A 267 -7.58 -3.30 -9.61
C MET A 267 -7.56 -4.10 -8.31
N HIS A 268 -6.95 -5.29 -8.33
CA HIS A 268 -6.78 -6.11 -7.14
C HIS A 268 -5.90 -5.38 -6.11
N ARG A 269 -4.69 -4.96 -6.49
CA ARG A 269 -3.74 -4.28 -5.59
C ARG A 269 -4.25 -2.95 -5.04
N LEU A 270 -5.03 -2.20 -5.83
CA LEU A 270 -5.66 -0.95 -5.42
C LEU A 270 -7.03 -1.18 -4.75
N GLY A 271 -7.38 -2.44 -4.44
CA GLY A 271 -8.60 -2.87 -3.75
C GLY A 271 -9.90 -2.42 -4.42
N VAL A 272 -9.89 -2.27 -5.74
CA VAL A 272 -11.06 -1.99 -6.58
C VAL A 272 -11.89 -3.25 -6.77
N MET A 273 -11.27 -4.42 -6.87
CA MET A 273 -12.00 -5.69 -6.93
C MET A 273 -12.87 -5.90 -5.68
N ALA A 274 -12.33 -5.61 -4.50
CA ALA A 274 -13.06 -5.64 -3.24
C ALA A 274 -14.20 -4.62 -3.17
N ALA A 275 -14.00 -3.43 -3.75
CA ALA A 275 -15.05 -2.40 -3.84
C ALA A 275 -16.11 -2.73 -4.91
N TYR A 276 -15.78 -3.61 -5.86
CA TYR A 276 -16.67 -3.96 -6.96
C TYR A 276 -17.69 -5.03 -6.56
N LEU A 277 -17.25 -6.11 -5.91
CA LEU A 277 -18.07 -7.29 -5.63
C LEU A 277 -17.93 -7.76 -4.16
N PRO A 278 -19.03 -8.03 -3.43
CA PRO A 278 -18.98 -8.43 -2.03
C PRO A 278 -18.25 -9.75 -1.81
N GLN A 279 -18.41 -10.72 -2.71
CA GLN A 279 -17.70 -12.01 -2.65
C GLN A 279 -16.18 -11.79 -2.69
N TRP A 280 -15.71 -10.89 -3.55
CA TRP A 280 -14.28 -10.54 -3.60
C TRP A 280 -13.83 -9.88 -2.30
N SER A 281 -14.63 -8.94 -1.78
CA SER A 281 -14.33 -8.28 -0.49
C SER A 281 -14.21 -9.28 0.67
N GLN A 282 -14.93 -10.39 0.63
CA GLN A 282 -14.87 -11.42 1.67
C GLN A 282 -13.59 -12.24 1.59
N ILE A 283 -13.07 -12.52 0.39
CA ILE A 283 -11.85 -13.33 0.21
C ILE A 283 -10.55 -12.54 0.32
N VAL A 284 -10.59 -11.20 0.33
CA VAL A 284 -9.36 -10.39 0.45
C VAL A 284 -8.61 -10.70 1.74
N GLY A 285 -7.37 -11.18 1.59
CA GLY A 285 -6.49 -11.61 2.67
C GLY A 285 -6.96 -12.91 3.33
N GLN A 286 -7.87 -13.66 2.72
CA GLN A 286 -8.29 -14.94 3.25
C GLN A 286 -7.20 -15.95 2.96
N MET A 287 -6.67 -16.56 4.02
CA MET A 287 -5.83 -17.75 3.89
C MET A 287 -6.61 -18.99 4.31
N GLN A 288 -6.17 -20.12 3.80
CA GLN A 288 -6.52 -21.42 4.34
C GLN A 288 -5.35 -21.88 5.21
N PHE A 289 -5.60 -22.22 6.48
CA PHE A 289 -4.53 -22.68 7.37
C PHE A 289 -4.22 -24.15 7.09
N ASP A 290 -3.40 -24.38 6.07
CA ASP A 290 -2.88 -25.69 5.69
C ASP A 290 -1.47 -25.59 5.09
N LEU A 291 -0.82 -26.75 4.92
CA LEU A 291 0.54 -26.85 4.38
C LEU A 291 0.59 -26.90 2.84
N PHE A 292 -0.55 -26.86 2.15
CA PHE A 292 -0.64 -27.05 0.70
C PHE A 292 -0.66 -25.73 -0.07
N HIS A 293 -1.16 -24.67 0.55
CA HIS A 293 -1.20 -23.34 -0.05
C HIS A 293 0.04 -22.51 0.34
N ALA A 294 0.54 -21.72 -0.60
CA ALA A 294 1.65 -20.79 -0.36
C ALA A 294 1.19 -19.33 -0.25
N TYR A 295 0.00 -19.02 -0.79
CA TYR A 295 -0.55 -17.67 -0.91
C TYR A 295 -2.00 -17.58 -0.40
N THR A 296 -2.52 -16.37 -0.22
CA THR A 296 -3.94 -16.14 0.09
C THR A 296 -4.83 -16.52 -1.09
N VAL A 297 -6.12 -16.80 -0.82
CA VAL A 297 -7.13 -17.23 -1.79
C VAL A 297 -7.33 -16.23 -2.93
N ASP A 298 -7.03 -14.96 -2.69
CA ASP A 298 -7.28 -13.88 -3.63
C ASP A 298 -6.07 -13.48 -4.49
N GLU A 299 -4.92 -14.16 -4.32
CA GLU A 299 -3.74 -14.11 -5.20
C GLU A 299 -3.90 -15.06 -6.40
#